data_AF-A0AAV8ZRD8-F1
#
_entry.id   AF-A0AAV8ZRD8-F1
#
_cell.length_a   1.000
_cell.length_b   1.000
_cell.length_c   1.000
_cell.angle_alpha   90.00
_cell.angle_beta   90.00
_cell.angle_gamma   90.00
#
_symmetry.space_group_name_H-M   'P 1'
#
loop_
_entity.id
_entity.type
_entity.pdbx_description
1 polymer ?
#
loop_
_entity_poly.entity_id
_entity_poly.type
_entity_poly.pdbx_seq_one_letter_code
_entity_poly.pdbx_strand_id
1 'polypeptide(L)' 'MKETRTRSEIDIQRTIQMVRSQRSGMVQTEAQYKFVYLAVQHHIETITERMKAEQVSNIN' A
#
# COMPACT_ATOMS: atom_id res chain seq x y z
N MET A 1 6.29 4.99 25.61
CA MET A 1 7.15 5.06 24.41
C MET A 1 6.36 5.78 23.34
N LYS A 2 6.91 6.83 22.70
CA LYS A 2 6.25 7.46 21.54
C LYS A 2 6.50 6.53 20.35
N GLU A 3 5.44 6.02 19.74
CA GLU A 3 5.54 5.16 18.57
C GLU A 3 5.99 6.00 17.38
N THR A 4 7.28 5.91 17.05
CA THR A 4 7.85 6.58 15.89
C THR A 4 7.37 5.85 14.64
N ARG A 5 6.35 6.39 13.97
CA ARG A 5 5.90 5.88 12.66
C ARG A 5 7.05 5.95 11.66
N THR A 6 7.59 4.79 11.31
CA THR A 6 8.58 4.67 10.25
C THR A 6 7.90 4.79 8.89
N ARG A 7 8.43 5.66 8.03
CA ARG A 7 8.09 5.67 6.60
C ARG A 7 8.65 4.39 5.98
N SER A 8 7.80 3.41 5.74
CA SER A 8 8.18 2.16 5.08
C SER A 8 8.06 2.31 3.56
N GLU A 9 9.02 1.79 2.83
CA GLU A 9 8.98 1.70 1.37
C GLU A 9 8.21 0.44 0.93
N ILE A 10 7.44 0.55 -0.15
CA ILE A 10 6.67 -0.57 -0.72
C ILE A 10 7.23 -0.89 -2.10
N ASP A 11 7.84 -2.06 -2.25
CA ASP A 11 8.38 -2.55 -3.52
C ASP A 11 7.38 -3.48 -4.21
N ILE A 12 6.52 -2.88 -5.04
CA ILE A 12 5.48 -3.59 -5.80
C ILE A 12 6.11 -4.55 -6.83
N GLN A 13 7.19 -4.13 -7.48
CA GLN A 13 7.84 -4.92 -8.54
C GLN A 13 8.38 -6.22 -7.96
N ARG A 14 9.18 -6.13 -6.88
CA ARG A 14 9.75 -7.31 -6.22
C ARG A 14 8.66 -8.22 -5.68
N THR A 15 7.61 -7.65 -5.11
CA THR A 15 6.47 -8.43 -4.59
C THR A 15 5.80 -9.23 -5.70
N ILE A 16 5.56 -8.62 -6.87
CA ILE A 16 4.98 -9.32 -8.03
C ILE A 16 5.92 -10.42 -8.54
N GLN A 17 7.24 -10.18 -8.57
CA GLN A 17 8.22 -11.20 -8.92
C GLN A 17 8.16 -12.41 -7.96
N MET A 18 8.04 -12.18 -6.66
CA MET A 18 7.89 -13.26 -5.67
C MET A 18 6.58 -14.03 -5.85
N VAL A 19 5.46 -13.34 -6.10
CA VAL A 19 4.18 -14.02 -6.33
C VAL A 19 4.25 -14.89 -7.61
N ARG A 20 4.90 -14.38 -8.67
CA ARG A 20 5.10 -15.13 -9.92
C ARG A 20 6.02 -16.35 -9.74
N SER A 21 6.99 -16.31 -8.83
CA SER A 21 7.85 -17.47 -8.56
C SER A 21 7.09 -18.59 -7.84
N GLN A 22 6.06 -18.26 -7.06
CA GLN A 22 5.20 -19.24 -6.38
C GLN A 22 4.09 -19.76 -7.30
N ARG A 23 3.49 -18.89 -8.12
CA ARG A 23 2.43 -19.24 -9.06
C ARG A 23 2.62 -18.46 -10.37
N SER A 24 3.04 -19.17 -11.40
CA SER A 24 3.16 -18.60 -12.74
C SER A 24 1.81 -18.05 -13.22
N GLY A 25 1.85 -16.96 -13.97
CA GLY A 25 0.66 -16.31 -14.52
C GLY A 25 -0.06 -15.30 -13.62
N MET A 26 0.49 -14.98 -12.45
CA MET A 26 0.01 -13.85 -11.65
C MET A 26 0.46 -12.51 -12.25
N VAL A 27 -0.48 -11.56 -12.38
CA VAL A 27 -0.27 -10.18 -12.86
C VAL A 27 0.46 -10.17 -14.21
N GLN A 28 -0.18 -10.65 -15.29
CA GLN A 28 0.44 -10.82 -16.61
C GLN A 28 0.40 -9.57 -17.49
N THR A 29 -0.60 -8.72 -17.31
CA THR A 29 -0.82 -7.56 -18.19
C THR A 29 -0.42 -6.26 -17.51
N GLU A 30 -0.10 -5.26 -18.32
CA GLU A 30 0.16 -3.90 -17.82
C GLU A 30 -1.03 -3.35 -17.02
N ALA A 31 -2.26 -3.59 -17.48
CA ALA A 31 -3.47 -3.16 -16.79
C ALA A 31 -3.58 -3.79 -15.38
N GLN A 32 -3.22 -5.07 -15.22
CA GLN A 32 -3.20 -5.72 -13.91
C GLN A 32 -2.10 -5.15 -13.00
N TYR A 33 -0.91 -4.88 -13.54
CA TYR A 33 0.17 -4.25 -12.78
C TYR A 33 -0.23 -2.86 -12.29
N LYS A 34 -0.82 -2.06 -13.19
CA LYS A 34 -1.32 -0.71 -12.88
C LYS A 34 -2.46 -0.74 -11.85
N PHE A 35 -3.34 -1.73 -11.93
CA PHE A 35 -4.38 -1.93 -10.93
C PHE A 35 -3.79 -2.19 -9.53
N VAL A 36 -2.78 -3.06 -9.41
CA VAL A 36 -2.11 -3.32 -8.12
C VAL A 36 -1.53 -2.03 -7.55
N TYR A 37 -0.86 -1.22 -8.38
CA TYR A 37 -0.32 0.07 -7.96
C TYR A 37 -1.39 1.01 -7.42
N LEU A 38 -2.48 1.20 -8.18
CA LEU A 38 -3.58 2.09 -7.81
C LEU A 38 -4.29 1.61 -6.55
N ALA A 39 -4.51 0.31 -6.39
CA ALA A 39 -5.15 -0.26 -5.20
C ALA A 39 -4.31 -0.05 -3.94
N VAL A 40 -2.99 -0.25 -4.02
CA VAL A 40 -2.07 -0.02 -2.91
C VAL A 40 -2.02 1.47 -2.55
N GLN A 41 -1.90 2.35 -3.54
CA GLN A 41 -1.91 3.80 -3.32
C GLN A 41 -3.20 4.26 -2.63
N HIS A 42 -4.36 3.85 -3.17
CA HIS A 42 -5.66 4.20 -2.62
C HIS A 42 -5.84 3.72 -1.18
N HIS A 43 -5.34 2.52 -0.84
CA HIS A 43 -5.37 2.01 0.53
C HIS A 43 -4.57 2.91 1.48
N ILE A 44 -3.35 3.30 1.09
CA ILE A 44 -2.48 4.17 1.89
C ILE A 44 -3.12 5.53 2.11
N GLU A 45 -3.68 6.13 1.04
CA GLU A 45 -4.40 7.41 1.11
C GLU A 45 -5.57 7.33 2.09
N THR A 46 -6.42 6.31 1.94
CA THR A 46 -7.59 6.09 2.80
C THR A 46 -7.21 5.97 4.28
N ILE A 47 -6.18 5.18 4.59
CA ILE A 47 -5.71 5.02 5.97
C ILE A 47 -5.12 6.34 6.50
N THR A 48 -4.35 7.04 5.67
CA THR A 48 -3.73 8.32 6.03
C THR A 48 -4.79 9.37 6.36
N GLU A 49 -5.86 9.44 5.58
CA GLU A 49 -6.99 10.35 5.82
C GLU A 49 -7.74 10.04 7.11
N ARG A 50 -8.04 8.76 7.37
CA ARG A 50 -8.72 8.33 8.61
C ARG A 50 -7.92 8.72 9.85
N MET A 51 -6.61 8.46 9.84
CA MET A 51 -5.76 8.84 10.95
C MET A 51 -5.68 10.35 11.17
N LYS A 52 -5.64 11.14 10.09
CA LYS A 52 -5.66 12.60 10.20
C LYS A 52 -6.97 13.06 10.84
N ALA A 53 -8.10 12.46 10.45
CA ALA A 53 -9.40 12.76 11.04
C ALA A 53 -9.45 12.40 12.53
N GLU A 54 -8.94 11.22 12.93
CA GLU A 54 -8.83 10.81 14.34
C GLU A 54 -7.93 11.73 15.16
N GLN A 55 -6.84 12.23 14.57
CA GLN A 55 -5.95 13.16 15.24
C GLN A 55 -6.62 14.52 15.48
N VAL A 56 -7.43 15.00 14.53
CA VAL A 56 -8.21 16.25 14.67
C VAL A 56 -9.30 16.09 15.73
N SER A 57 -10.00 14.95 15.80
CA SER A 57 -11.03 14.72 16.81
C SER A 57 -10.48 14.68 18.24
N ASN A 58 -9.22 14.27 18.42
CA ASN A 58 -8.58 14.22 19.75
C ASN A 58 -8.04 15.58 20.22
N ILE A 59 -8.12 16.63 19.39
CA ILE A 59 -7.65 17.98 19.71
C ILE A 59 -8.82 18.93 20.05
N ASN A 60 -10.06 18.55 19.72
CA ASN A 60 -11.29 19.30 20.04
C ASN A 60 -11.95 18.78 21.31
#